data_AF-A0AA35JGQ7-F1
#
_entry.id   AF-A0AA35JGQ7-F1
#
_cell.length_a   1.000
_cell.length_b   1.000
_cell.length_c   1.000
_cell.angle_alpha   90.00
_cell.angle_beta   90.00
_cell.angle_gamma   90.00
#
_symmetry.space_group_name_H-M   'P 1'
#
loop_
_entity.id
_entity.type
_entity.pdbx_description
1 polymer ?
#
loop_
_entity_poly.entity_id
_entity_poly.type
_entity_poly.pdbx_seq_one_letter_code
_entity_poly.pdbx_strand_id
1 'polypeptide(L)'
;MKQVYRRYIHNSTAFIQSIVTNTKTARIVTQIPVGKAKKKKTKTVLRKKSNSWLKGNLPNWHELNDTFNIHYGKPADSDLNKVNRFFNRAKVKFDWSAATFDDIPDQKQRNSSISKEIDYDRSSKHDSENSNGTTRVNYLPEVIFLGGTNVGKSSILNNITTSIVSKDIGSLARVSKTTGFTKTLNCYNVGNKFRMIDSPGYGFNSSKEQGGITLRYLLEREELVRCFLLLAGDKDINDTDNMMIRYMHEHGIPFEVVFTKMDKVQAVGEFEQKVTSSGLMDLPTLPRLVLTNSLTSRTSPKRLGVDLLRYTIFQSCGLIS
;
A
#
# COMPACT_ATOMS: atom_id res chain seq x y z
N MET A 1 17.55 18.35 -21.90
CA MET A 1 16.75 17.80 -20.78
C MET A 1 17.40 16.64 -20.02
N LYS A 2 18.03 15.63 -20.65
CA LYS A 2 18.65 14.49 -19.93
C LYS A 2 19.89 14.81 -19.05
N GLN A 3 20.64 15.88 -19.35
CA GLN A 3 21.87 16.23 -18.61
C GLN A 3 21.62 17.09 -17.36
N VAL A 4 20.57 17.91 -17.35
CA VAL A 4 20.21 18.75 -16.18
C VAL A 4 19.64 17.89 -15.05
N TYR A 5 18.94 16.81 -15.39
CA TYR A 5 18.36 15.84 -14.44
C TYR A 5 19.44 15.05 -13.66
N ARG A 6 20.54 14.66 -14.31
CA ARG A 6 21.64 13.93 -13.65
C ARG A 6 22.38 14.77 -12.60
N ARG A 7 22.44 16.09 -12.78
CA ARG A 7 23.13 17.00 -11.85
C ARG A 7 22.30 17.28 -10.58
N TYR A 8 20.98 17.13 -10.64
CA TYR A 8 20.09 17.22 -9.47
C TYR A 8 20.15 15.95 -8.58
N ILE A 9 20.28 14.78 -9.19
CA ILE A 9 20.32 13.48 -8.49
C ILE A 9 21.56 13.36 -7.58
N HIS A 10 22.73 13.86 -8.01
CA HIS A 10 23.95 13.76 -7.20
C HIS A 10 23.97 14.65 -5.95
N ASN A 11 23.27 15.80 -5.97
CA ASN A 11 23.21 16.69 -4.81
C ASN A 11 22.28 16.20 -3.69
N SER A 12 21.33 15.29 -3.99
CA SER A 12 20.42 14.73 -2.97
C SER A 12 20.85 13.39 -2.37
N THR A 13 21.72 12.62 -3.04
CA THR A 13 22.21 11.33 -2.48
C THR A 13 23.02 11.50 -1.20
N ALA A 14 23.85 12.55 -1.11
CA ALA A 14 24.61 12.86 0.10
C ALA A 14 23.71 13.36 1.26
N PHE A 15 22.63 14.07 0.93
CA PHE A 15 21.63 14.50 1.91
C PHE A 15 20.78 13.33 2.42
N ILE A 16 20.40 12.39 1.54
CA ILE A 16 19.61 11.19 1.90
C ILE A 16 20.44 10.18 2.71
N GLN A 17 21.75 10.03 2.44
CA GLN A 17 22.63 9.24 3.31
C GLN A 17 22.71 9.80 4.74
N SER A 18 22.60 11.12 4.93
CA SER A 18 22.59 11.74 6.27
C SER A 18 21.32 11.43 7.10
N ILE A 19 20.20 11.07 6.45
CA ILE A 19 18.92 10.74 7.09
C ILE A 19 18.99 9.37 7.81
N VAL A 20 19.87 8.48 7.38
CA VAL A 20 20.09 7.16 8.02
C VAL A 20 20.97 7.26 9.28
N THR A 21 21.53 8.45 9.55
CA THR A 21 22.53 8.65 10.59
C THR A 21 22.36 10.02 11.27
N ASN A 22 21.30 10.23 12.06
CA ASN A 22 21.54 10.81 13.38
C ASN A 22 20.40 10.63 14.37
N THR A 23 20.83 10.39 15.60
CA THR A 23 20.05 10.03 16.78
C THR A 23 20.01 11.27 17.68
N LYS A 24 18.80 11.65 18.13
CA LYS A 24 18.50 12.66 19.17
C LYS A 24 18.71 14.15 18.85
N THR A 25 17.75 14.93 19.40
CA THR A 25 17.73 16.39 19.65
C THR A 25 17.47 17.27 18.41
N ALA A 26 16.64 18.32 18.42
CA ALA A 26 15.94 19.04 19.48
C ALA A 26 14.66 19.69 18.94
N ARG A 27 13.70 19.95 19.84
CA ARG A 27 12.52 20.80 19.59
C ARG A 27 12.97 22.21 19.22
N ILE A 28 12.41 22.76 18.15
CA ILE A 28 12.31 24.22 17.98
C ILE A 28 10.83 24.54 17.77
N VAL A 29 10.26 25.15 18.81
CA VAL A 29 8.97 25.84 18.77
C VAL A 29 9.24 27.23 18.20
N THR A 30 8.58 27.58 17.10
CA THR A 30 8.34 28.98 16.75
C THR A 30 6.90 29.14 16.30
N GLN A 31 6.17 29.94 17.08
CA GLN A 31 4.84 30.47 16.82
C GLN A 31 4.88 31.48 15.65
N ILE A 32 3.69 31.97 15.27
CA ILE A 32 3.32 33.25 14.59
C ILE A 32 2.41 32.98 13.35
N PRO A 33 1.36 33.78 13.04
CA PRO A 33 0.14 34.07 13.80
C PRO A 33 -1.15 33.84 12.96
N VAL A 34 -2.32 33.93 13.61
CA VAL A 34 -3.65 33.77 13.02
C VAL A 34 -4.05 34.97 12.14
N GLY A 35 -4.36 34.73 10.87
CA GLY A 35 -5.03 35.68 9.97
C GLY A 35 -6.48 35.29 9.72
N LYS A 36 -7.43 36.15 10.13
CA LYS A 36 -8.88 35.97 9.90
C LYS A 36 -9.23 36.25 8.44
N ALA A 37 -9.91 35.31 7.76
CA ALA A 37 -10.57 35.56 6.48
C ALA A 37 -12.03 35.04 6.48
N LYS A 38 -12.91 35.85 5.91
CA LYS A 38 -14.38 35.83 6.04
C LYS A 38 -15.04 34.73 5.19
N LYS A 39 -16.08 34.12 5.76
CA LYS A 39 -17.03 33.19 5.12
C LYS A 39 -17.73 33.81 3.91
N LYS A 40 -17.82 33.06 2.81
CA LYS A 40 -18.92 33.17 1.83
C LYS A 40 -19.58 31.81 1.65
N LYS A 41 -20.89 31.77 1.88
CA LYS A 41 -21.77 30.61 1.70
C LYS A 41 -22.14 30.50 0.23
N THR A 42 -22.02 29.30 -0.34
CA THR A 42 -22.69 28.95 -1.59
C THR A 42 -23.35 27.59 -1.42
N LYS A 43 -24.68 27.59 -1.49
CA LYS A 43 -25.54 26.40 -1.52
C LYS A 43 -25.45 25.78 -2.91
N THR A 44 -25.22 24.48 -3.00
CA THR A 44 -25.49 23.73 -4.23
C THR A 44 -26.23 22.43 -3.92
N VAL A 45 -27.18 22.15 -4.80
CA VAL A 45 -28.35 21.29 -4.68
C VAL A 45 -28.01 19.80 -4.72
N LEU A 46 -28.54 19.05 -3.76
CA LEU A 46 -28.52 17.59 -3.68
C LEU A 46 -29.45 16.97 -4.73
N ARG A 47 -28.94 16.04 -5.55
CA ARG A 47 -29.77 15.16 -6.39
C ARG A 47 -29.73 13.73 -5.86
N LYS A 48 -30.79 13.35 -5.12
CA LYS A 48 -31.05 11.97 -4.70
C LYS A 48 -31.44 11.10 -5.89
N LYS A 49 -30.86 9.90 -6.01
CA LYS A 49 -31.59 8.70 -6.45
C LYS A 49 -31.10 7.46 -5.68
N SER A 50 -32.08 6.61 -5.44
CA SER A 50 -32.23 5.55 -4.45
C SER A 50 -31.46 4.27 -4.72
N ASN A 51 -31.10 3.55 -3.66
CA ASN A 51 -31.27 2.09 -3.57
C ASN A 51 -31.58 1.66 -2.13
N SER A 52 -32.74 1.01 -1.99
CA SER A 52 -33.55 0.88 -0.76
C SER A 52 -33.47 -0.52 -0.13
N TRP A 53 -32.28 -1.00 0.26
CA TRP A 53 -32.20 -2.29 0.98
C TRP A 53 -31.07 -2.46 2.02
N LEU A 54 -30.41 -1.39 2.49
CA LEU A 54 -29.36 -1.49 3.52
C LEU A 54 -29.64 -0.56 4.72
N LYS A 55 -30.68 -0.86 5.52
CA LYS A 55 -31.04 -0.09 6.72
C LYS A 55 -30.05 -0.27 7.87
N GLY A 56 -28.99 0.54 7.81
CA GLY A 56 -28.23 1.11 8.90
C GLY A 56 -27.51 2.30 8.25
N ASN A 57 -27.73 3.53 8.73
CA ASN A 57 -27.15 4.72 8.08
C ASN A 57 -25.64 4.50 7.91
N LEU A 58 -25.18 4.49 6.66
CA LEU A 58 -23.75 4.40 6.36
C LEU A 58 -23.06 5.64 6.94
N PRO A 59 -21.83 5.50 7.46
CA PRO A 59 -21.08 6.65 7.91
C PRO A 59 -20.78 7.58 6.73
N ASN A 60 -20.91 8.88 6.98
CA ASN A 60 -20.68 9.95 6.00
C ASN A 60 -19.27 9.94 5.39
N TRP A 61 -18.24 9.46 6.11
CA TRP A 61 -16.89 9.38 5.54
C TRP A 61 -16.82 8.45 4.32
N HIS A 62 -17.72 7.48 4.17
CA HIS A 62 -17.72 6.62 2.98
C HIS A 62 -18.01 7.44 1.71
N GLU A 63 -18.83 8.48 1.81
CA GLU A 63 -19.20 9.32 0.67
C GLU A 63 -17.99 10.08 0.10
N LEU A 64 -16.96 10.30 0.92
CA LEU A 64 -15.72 10.94 0.46
C LEU A 64 -14.93 10.10 -0.55
N ASN A 65 -15.18 8.79 -0.67
CA ASN A 65 -14.56 7.98 -1.72
C ASN A 65 -14.91 8.53 -3.12
N ASP A 66 -16.16 8.95 -3.34
CA ASP A 66 -16.56 9.52 -4.65
C ASP A 66 -15.93 10.91 -4.85
N THR A 67 -15.80 11.70 -3.78
CA THR A 67 -15.18 13.04 -3.83
C THR A 67 -13.69 12.98 -4.17
N PHE A 68 -12.92 12.14 -3.47
CA PHE A 68 -11.47 12.07 -3.66
C PHE A 68 -11.05 11.36 -4.94
N ASN A 69 -11.94 10.53 -5.50
CA ASN A 69 -11.62 9.73 -6.67
C ASN A 69 -12.37 10.20 -7.92
N ILE A 70 -12.71 11.50 -8.01
CA ILE A 70 -13.48 12.05 -9.14
C ILE A 70 -12.80 11.85 -10.50
N HIS A 71 -11.47 11.76 -10.53
CA HIS A 71 -10.69 11.48 -11.74
C HIS A 71 -10.71 10.01 -12.15
N TYR A 72 -11.16 9.13 -11.26
CA TYR A 72 -11.37 7.73 -11.55
C TYR A 72 -12.82 7.49 -11.97
N GLY A 73 -13.01 6.65 -12.99
CA GLY A 73 -14.33 6.10 -13.27
C GLY A 73 -14.83 5.28 -12.07
N LYS A 74 -16.09 5.49 -11.68
CA LYS A 74 -16.74 4.63 -10.67
C LYS A 74 -16.77 3.19 -11.19
N PRO A 75 -16.25 2.21 -10.45
CA PRO A 75 -16.33 0.81 -10.86
C PRO A 75 -17.77 0.37 -11.10
N ALA A 76 -18.00 -0.43 -12.14
CA ALA A 76 -19.31 -1.01 -12.37
C ALA A 76 -19.66 -2.02 -11.26
N ASP A 77 -20.94 -2.09 -10.87
CA ASP A 77 -21.40 -3.04 -9.85
C ASP A 77 -21.12 -4.50 -10.25
N SER A 78 -21.18 -4.81 -11.55
CA SER A 78 -20.81 -6.13 -12.08
C SER A 78 -19.35 -6.49 -11.80
N ASP A 79 -18.45 -5.53 -11.92
CA ASP A 79 -17.02 -5.71 -11.70
C ASP A 79 -16.72 -5.86 -10.21
N LEU A 80 -17.30 -5.00 -9.37
CA LEU A 80 -17.22 -5.14 -7.92
C LEU A 80 -17.73 -6.51 -7.47
N ASN A 81 -18.85 -6.98 -8.01
CA ASN A 81 -19.41 -8.29 -7.69
C ASN A 81 -18.51 -9.44 -8.16
N LYS A 82 -17.94 -9.36 -9.36
CA LYS A 82 -17.00 -10.35 -9.91
C LYS A 82 -15.74 -10.45 -9.04
N VAL A 83 -15.14 -9.31 -8.73
CA VAL A 83 -13.94 -9.22 -7.88
C VAL A 83 -14.22 -9.74 -6.48
N ASN A 84 -15.31 -9.32 -5.85
CA ASN A 84 -15.68 -9.81 -4.52
C ASN A 84 -15.93 -11.32 -4.51
N ARG A 85 -16.58 -11.87 -5.54
CA ARG A 85 -16.77 -13.32 -5.68
C ARG A 85 -15.44 -14.06 -5.78
N PHE A 86 -14.45 -13.50 -6.47
CA PHE A 86 -13.10 -14.07 -6.49
C PHE A 86 -12.49 -14.09 -5.09
N PHE A 87 -12.40 -12.95 -4.40
CA PHE A 87 -11.75 -12.90 -3.08
C PHE A 87 -12.46 -13.79 -2.05
N ASN A 88 -13.78 -13.91 -2.13
CA ASN A 88 -14.55 -14.77 -1.23
C ASN A 88 -14.31 -16.28 -1.48
N ARG A 89 -13.77 -16.67 -2.65
CA ARG A 89 -13.53 -18.08 -3.04
C ARG A 89 -12.05 -18.42 -3.21
N ALA A 90 -11.20 -17.42 -3.39
CA ALA A 90 -9.79 -17.60 -3.68
C ALA A 90 -9.10 -18.27 -2.49
N LYS A 91 -8.37 -19.35 -2.76
CA LYS A 91 -7.47 -19.93 -1.77
C LYS A 91 -6.28 -19.00 -1.60
N VAL A 92 -6.12 -18.45 -0.40
CA VAL A 92 -4.94 -17.68 -0.04
C VAL A 92 -3.97 -18.59 0.68
N LYS A 93 -2.72 -18.63 0.21
CA LYS A 93 -1.65 -19.42 0.80
C LYS A 93 -0.49 -18.51 1.16
N PHE A 94 0.06 -18.69 2.34
CA PHE A 94 1.40 -18.18 2.62
C PHE A 94 2.38 -18.89 1.67
N ASP A 95 3.20 -18.10 0.98
CA ASP A 95 4.12 -18.58 -0.07
C ASP A 95 5.55 -18.59 0.48
N TRP A 96 6.05 -17.43 0.93
CA TRP A 96 7.40 -17.28 1.47
C TRP A 96 7.52 -16.10 2.43
N SER A 97 8.62 -16.09 3.20
CA SER A 97 9.05 -14.94 4.00
C SER A 97 10.54 -14.70 3.80
N ALA A 98 10.94 -13.44 3.65
CA ALA A 98 12.32 -13.07 3.34
C ALA A 98 12.81 -11.94 4.26
N ALA A 99 13.97 -12.15 4.88
CA ALA A 99 14.65 -11.17 5.73
C ALA A 99 15.62 -10.27 4.96
N THR A 100 16.07 -10.72 3.79
CA THR A 100 16.83 -9.92 2.82
C THR A 100 16.20 -10.04 1.43
N PHE A 101 16.50 -9.09 0.54
CA PHE A 101 15.98 -9.10 -0.83
C PHE A 101 16.47 -10.32 -1.62
N ASP A 102 17.72 -10.73 -1.42
CA ASP A 102 18.34 -11.85 -2.13
C ASP A 102 17.83 -13.22 -1.64
N ASP A 103 17.13 -13.28 -0.50
CA ASP A 103 16.47 -14.48 0.01
C ASP A 103 15.10 -14.74 -0.62
N ILE A 104 14.56 -13.80 -1.40
CA ILE A 104 13.29 -14.02 -2.10
C ILE A 104 13.46 -15.20 -3.07
N PRO A 105 12.59 -16.24 -3.04
CA PRO A 105 12.90 -17.53 -3.66
C PRO A 105 13.23 -17.47 -5.15
N ASP A 106 12.49 -16.68 -5.94
CA ASP A 106 12.72 -16.52 -7.37
C ASP A 106 13.88 -15.56 -7.66
N GLN A 107 14.12 -14.54 -6.83
CA GLN A 107 15.32 -13.71 -6.89
C GLN A 107 16.59 -14.53 -6.68
N LYS A 108 16.59 -15.40 -5.67
CA LYS A 108 17.69 -16.32 -5.37
C LYS A 108 17.99 -17.24 -6.55
N GLN A 109 16.94 -17.72 -7.23
CA GLN A 109 17.08 -18.55 -8.42
C GLN A 109 17.66 -17.78 -9.61
N ARG A 110 17.21 -16.54 -9.86
CA ARG A 110 17.79 -15.65 -10.89
C ARG A 110 19.27 -15.41 -10.63
N ASN A 111 19.63 -15.01 -9.41
CA ASN A 111 21.03 -14.78 -9.02
C ASN A 111 21.90 -16.03 -9.23
N SER A 112 21.37 -17.22 -8.93
CA SER A 112 22.08 -18.50 -9.11
C SER A 112 22.22 -18.92 -10.59
N SER A 113 21.29 -18.49 -11.44
CA SER A 113 21.33 -18.77 -12.88
C SER A 113 22.35 -17.87 -13.56
N ILE A 114 22.34 -16.57 -13.20
CA ILE A 114 23.33 -15.58 -13.66
C ILE A 114 24.75 -16.00 -13.26
N SER A 115 24.97 -16.46 -12.01
CA SER A 115 26.29 -16.91 -11.58
C SER A 115 26.77 -18.13 -12.37
N LYS A 116 25.89 -19.08 -12.67
CA LYS A 116 26.22 -20.26 -13.49
C LYS A 116 26.54 -19.90 -14.94
N GLU A 117 25.85 -18.93 -15.52
CA GLU A 117 26.16 -18.42 -16.86
C GLU A 117 27.52 -17.72 -16.91
N ILE A 118 27.84 -16.88 -15.92
CA ILE A 118 29.16 -16.22 -15.80
C ILE A 118 30.28 -17.25 -15.62
N ASP A 119 30.05 -18.26 -14.78
CA ASP A 119 31.03 -19.33 -14.55
C ASP A 119 31.17 -20.21 -15.80
N TYR A 120 30.10 -20.48 -16.54
CA TYR A 120 30.13 -21.18 -17.82
C TYR A 120 30.89 -20.40 -18.90
N ASP A 121 30.68 -19.09 -19.01
CA ASP A 121 31.41 -18.23 -19.96
C ASP A 121 32.91 -18.14 -19.60
N ARG A 122 33.25 -18.32 -18.32
CA ARG A 122 34.65 -18.45 -17.85
C ARG A 122 35.23 -19.86 -17.99
N SER A 123 34.40 -20.90 -18.10
CA SER A 123 34.83 -22.30 -18.07
C SER A 123 34.54 -23.11 -19.33
N SER A 124 33.90 -22.56 -20.35
CA SER A 124 33.60 -23.27 -21.60
C SER A 124 34.79 -23.30 -22.57
N LYS A 125 35.69 -24.27 -22.32
CA LYS A 125 35.97 -25.35 -23.28
C LYS A 125 35.41 -26.65 -22.66
N HIS A 126 34.56 -27.35 -23.43
CA HIS A 126 33.96 -28.69 -23.24
C HIS A 126 32.61 -28.85 -22.49
N ASP A 127 31.62 -29.23 -23.30
CA ASP A 127 30.59 -30.30 -23.24
C ASP A 127 29.47 -30.42 -22.17
N SER A 128 28.25 -30.40 -22.74
CA SER A 128 26.99 -31.16 -22.53
C SER A 128 26.32 -31.34 -21.16
N GLU A 129 25.11 -30.77 -21.11
CA GLU A 129 23.81 -31.30 -20.64
C GLU A 129 23.71 -32.10 -19.34
N ASN A 130 22.98 -31.52 -18.37
CA ASN A 130 22.07 -32.27 -17.50
C ASN A 130 20.98 -31.36 -16.93
N SER A 131 19.76 -31.43 -17.48
CA SER A 131 18.61 -30.63 -17.04
C SER A 131 17.78 -31.37 -15.98
N ASN A 132 18.12 -31.19 -14.71
CA ASN A 132 17.31 -31.67 -13.59
C ASN A 132 16.40 -30.55 -13.05
N GLY A 133 15.08 -30.77 -13.17
CA GLY A 133 14.05 -30.28 -12.23
C GLY A 133 13.97 -28.78 -11.97
N THR A 134 13.78 -27.94 -12.99
CA THR A 134 13.47 -26.52 -12.80
C THR A 134 12.02 -26.38 -12.32
N THR A 135 11.82 -26.11 -11.02
CA THR A 135 10.54 -25.60 -10.50
C THR A 135 10.21 -24.34 -11.31
N ARG A 136 9.17 -24.37 -12.16
CA ARG A 136 8.78 -23.21 -12.96
C ARG A 136 8.49 -22.04 -12.03
N VAL A 137 9.34 -21.02 -12.07
CA VAL A 137 9.09 -19.73 -11.40
C VAL A 137 7.82 -19.14 -12.01
N ASN A 138 6.75 -19.08 -11.22
CA ASN A 138 5.51 -18.48 -11.67
C ASN A 138 5.58 -16.97 -11.38
N TYR A 139 5.82 -16.18 -12.42
CA TYR A 139 5.86 -14.72 -12.39
C TYR A 139 4.43 -14.18 -12.25
N LEU A 140 3.96 -14.09 -11.00
CA LEU A 140 2.66 -13.49 -10.67
C LEU A 140 2.86 -12.01 -10.32
N PRO A 141 1.96 -11.11 -10.75
CA PRO A 141 2.02 -9.71 -10.33
C PRO A 141 1.96 -9.60 -8.81
N GLU A 142 2.78 -8.73 -8.26
CA GLU A 142 2.93 -8.50 -6.83
C GLU A 142 2.40 -7.11 -6.45
N VAL A 143 1.58 -7.07 -5.41
CA VAL A 143 1.18 -5.81 -4.76
C VAL A 143 1.71 -5.79 -3.34
N ILE A 144 2.31 -4.68 -2.91
CA ILE A 144 2.88 -4.54 -1.58
C ILE A 144 2.05 -3.60 -0.71
N PHE A 145 1.84 -3.98 0.54
CA PHE A 145 1.19 -3.15 1.55
C PHE A 145 2.27 -2.51 2.42
N LEU A 146 2.34 -1.18 2.38
CA LEU A 146 3.25 -0.36 3.15
C LEU A 146 2.48 0.34 4.27
N GLY A 147 3.16 0.71 5.35
CA GLY A 147 2.54 1.56 6.37
C GLY A 147 3.30 1.59 7.68
N GLY A 148 3.04 2.62 8.48
CA GLY A 148 3.61 2.74 9.82
C GLY A 148 3.19 1.60 10.76
N THR A 149 3.96 1.37 11.82
CA THR A 149 3.55 0.43 12.87
C THR A 149 2.17 0.78 13.44
N ASN A 150 1.34 -0.24 13.69
CA ASN A 150 -0.03 -0.09 14.20
C ASN A 150 -0.98 0.74 13.31
N VAL A 151 -0.69 0.94 12.02
CA VAL A 151 -1.62 1.60 11.09
C VAL A 151 -2.81 0.72 10.70
N GLY A 152 -2.72 -0.61 10.90
CA GLY A 152 -3.79 -1.55 10.58
C GLY A 152 -3.51 -2.46 9.37
N LYS A 153 -2.25 -2.57 8.95
CA LYS A 153 -1.81 -3.39 7.82
C LYS A 153 -2.20 -4.87 7.91
N SER A 154 -1.88 -5.55 9.01
CA SER A 154 -2.28 -6.95 9.17
C SER A 154 -3.81 -7.11 9.26
N SER A 155 -4.51 -6.12 9.83
CA SER A 155 -5.98 -6.11 9.88
C SER A 155 -6.59 -5.96 8.48
N ILE A 156 -6.06 -5.08 7.62
CA ILE A 156 -6.57 -4.91 6.26
C ILE A 156 -6.29 -6.16 5.43
N LEU A 157 -5.11 -6.77 5.55
CA LEU A 157 -4.77 -8.00 4.83
C LEU A 157 -5.77 -9.10 5.14
N ASN A 158 -6.06 -9.34 6.41
CA ASN A 158 -7.08 -10.31 6.80
C ASN A 158 -8.47 -9.92 6.31
N ASN A 159 -8.81 -8.64 6.33
CA ASN A 159 -10.12 -8.16 5.86
C ASN A 159 -10.30 -8.39 4.35
N ILE A 160 -9.28 -8.09 3.54
CA ILE A 160 -9.27 -8.31 2.09
C ILE A 160 -9.45 -9.79 1.77
N THR A 161 -8.87 -10.70 2.55
CA THR A 161 -8.94 -12.16 2.29
C THR A 161 -10.10 -12.87 2.98
N THR A 162 -10.90 -12.16 3.78
CA THR A 162 -12.09 -12.72 4.45
C THR A 162 -13.36 -12.31 3.73
N SER A 163 -14.37 -13.18 3.68
CA SER A 163 -15.69 -12.81 3.11
C SER A 163 -16.18 -11.50 3.70
N ILE A 164 -16.60 -10.54 2.85
CA ILE A 164 -16.96 -9.17 3.27
C ILE A 164 -18.17 -9.15 4.23
N VAL A 165 -19.00 -10.18 4.19
CA VAL A 165 -20.21 -10.35 5.03
C VAL A 165 -19.88 -10.95 6.40
N SER A 166 -18.74 -11.62 6.56
CA SER A 166 -18.35 -12.22 7.84
C SER A 166 -18.05 -11.14 8.89
N LYS A 167 -18.55 -11.31 10.12
CA LYS A 167 -18.17 -10.45 11.25
C LYS A 167 -16.77 -10.79 11.77
N ASP A 168 -16.39 -12.06 11.68
CA ASP A 168 -15.06 -12.53 12.08
C ASP A 168 -14.04 -12.26 10.97
N ILE A 169 -12.88 -11.73 11.35
CA ILE A 169 -11.75 -11.50 10.46
C ILE A 169 -10.83 -12.71 10.57
N GLY A 170 -10.40 -13.27 9.43
CA GLY A 170 -9.46 -14.40 9.42
C GLY A 170 -8.11 -14.08 10.07
N SER A 171 -7.29 -15.10 10.28
CA SER A 171 -5.99 -15.02 10.97
C SER A 171 -4.77 -15.17 10.05
N LEU A 172 -4.94 -14.91 8.75
CA LEU A 172 -3.90 -15.11 7.72
C LEU A 172 -2.60 -14.32 8.00
N ALA A 173 -2.74 -13.04 8.29
CA ALA A 173 -1.69 -12.16 8.78
C ALA A 173 -1.85 -12.03 10.30
N ARG A 174 -0.76 -12.23 11.03
CA ARG A 174 -0.79 -12.16 12.50
C ARG A 174 -1.00 -10.70 12.95
N VAL A 175 -2.16 -10.43 13.53
CA VAL A 175 -2.51 -9.12 14.09
C VAL A 175 -1.93 -9.03 15.51
N SER A 176 -0.85 -8.28 15.69
CA SER A 176 -0.28 -7.97 17.00
C SER A 176 -0.56 -6.51 17.37
N LYS A 177 -0.85 -6.25 18.65
CA LYS A 177 -0.91 -4.88 19.19
C LYS A 177 0.50 -4.31 19.46
N THR A 178 1.50 -5.18 19.56
CA THR A 178 2.91 -4.81 19.82
C THR A 178 3.59 -4.43 18.51
N THR A 179 4.25 -3.27 18.52
CA THR A 179 5.01 -2.74 17.37
C THR A 179 6.19 -3.62 16.97
N GLY A 180 6.55 -3.63 15.68
CA GLY A 180 7.73 -4.36 15.21
C GLY A 180 7.50 -5.87 14.96
N PHE A 181 6.23 -6.30 14.88
CA PHE A 181 5.89 -7.71 14.75
C PHE A 181 6.30 -8.30 13.38
N THR A 182 6.00 -7.59 12.29
CA THR A 182 6.45 -7.99 10.94
C THR A 182 7.91 -7.56 10.75
N LYS A 183 8.84 -8.52 10.80
CA LYS A 183 10.29 -8.26 10.65
C LYS A 183 10.83 -8.53 9.24
N THR A 184 10.08 -9.28 8.46
CA THR A 184 10.43 -9.78 7.13
C THR A 184 9.34 -9.39 6.15
N LEU A 185 9.64 -9.41 4.85
CA LEU A 185 8.60 -9.41 3.82
C LEU A 185 7.85 -10.75 3.89
N ASN A 186 6.52 -10.74 3.92
CA ASN A 186 5.72 -11.95 3.85
C ASN A 186 4.87 -11.97 2.59
N CYS A 187 4.96 -13.05 1.83
CA CYS A 187 4.21 -13.23 0.60
C CYS A 187 3.02 -14.15 0.78
N TYR A 188 1.89 -13.74 0.22
CA TYR A 188 0.66 -14.50 0.17
C TYR A 188 0.21 -14.64 -1.28
N ASN A 189 0.21 -15.86 -1.79
CA ASN A 189 -0.35 -16.19 -3.09
C ASN A 189 -1.88 -16.21 -3.01
N VAL A 190 -2.54 -15.45 -3.87
CA VAL A 190 -4.01 -15.34 -3.92
C VAL A 190 -4.52 -16.02 -5.19
N GLY A 191 -5.08 -17.23 -5.03
CA GLY A 191 -5.75 -17.95 -6.09
C GLY A 191 -4.89 -18.25 -7.32
N ASN A 192 -3.55 -18.28 -7.18
CA ASN A 192 -2.58 -18.37 -8.29
C ASN A 192 -2.77 -17.28 -9.36
N LYS A 193 -3.26 -16.10 -8.97
CA LYS A 193 -3.48 -14.96 -9.89
C LYS A 193 -2.54 -13.80 -9.64
N PHE A 194 -2.22 -13.54 -8.37
CA PHE A 194 -1.30 -12.49 -7.95
C PHE A 194 -0.78 -12.83 -6.54
N ARG A 195 0.21 -12.06 -6.10
CA ARG A 195 0.80 -12.16 -4.76
C ARG A 195 0.60 -10.85 -4.00
N MET A 196 0.27 -10.96 -2.71
CA MET A 196 0.24 -9.83 -1.79
C MET A 196 1.44 -9.90 -0.87
N ILE A 197 2.13 -8.77 -0.72
CA ILE A 197 3.33 -8.66 0.07
C ILE A 197 3.04 -7.79 1.29
N ASP A 198 3.21 -8.36 2.48
CA ASP A 198 3.15 -7.64 3.75
C ASP A 198 4.54 -7.12 4.10
N SER A 199 4.73 -5.80 4.12
CA SER A 199 6.01 -5.21 4.50
C SER A 199 6.20 -5.13 6.02
N PRO A 200 7.44 -5.08 6.52
CA PRO A 200 7.72 -4.51 7.82
C PRO A 200 7.11 -3.11 7.95
N GLY A 201 6.61 -2.78 9.15
CA GLY A 201 6.08 -1.44 9.41
C GLY A 201 7.23 -0.44 9.60
N TYR A 202 7.15 0.72 8.94
CA TYR A 202 8.13 1.79 9.11
C TYR A 202 7.82 2.71 10.31
N GLY A 203 8.76 3.57 10.71
CA GLY A 203 8.62 4.55 11.80
C GLY A 203 9.36 4.16 13.09
N PHE A 204 8.89 4.66 14.24
CA PHE A 204 9.60 4.70 15.54
C PHE A 204 10.22 3.36 16.02
N ASN A 205 9.69 2.21 15.60
CA ASN A 205 10.17 0.88 16.00
C ASN A 205 10.62 0.02 14.81
N SER A 206 11.01 0.64 13.70
CA SER A 206 11.57 -0.05 12.53
C SER A 206 13.10 -0.07 12.59
N SER A 207 13.71 -1.21 12.25
CA SER A 207 15.18 -1.31 12.16
C SER A 207 15.69 -0.84 10.80
N LYS A 208 16.99 -0.54 10.70
CA LYS A 208 17.63 -0.14 9.43
C LYS A 208 17.50 -1.23 8.36
N GLU A 209 17.63 -2.48 8.77
CA GLU A 209 17.54 -3.65 7.91
C GLU A 209 16.11 -3.81 7.35
N GLN A 210 15.09 -3.58 8.19
CA GLN A 210 13.68 -3.62 7.78
C GLN A 210 13.34 -2.52 6.76
N GLY A 211 13.88 -1.32 6.96
CA GLY A 211 13.78 -0.24 5.97
C GLY A 211 14.51 -0.61 4.68
N GLY A 212 15.74 -1.12 4.78
CA GLY A 212 16.59 -1.48 3.64
C GLY A 212 15.95 -2.51 2.72
N ILE A 213 15.43 -3.62 3.25
CA ILE A 213 14.75 -4.62 2.42
C ILE A 213 13.51 -4.05 1.74
N THR A 214 12.73 -3.21 2.43
CA THR A 214 11.51 -2.62 1.86
C THR A 214 11.86 -1.70 0.70
N LEU A 215 12.80 -0.76 0.90
CA LEU A 215 13.20 0.18 -0.15
C LEU A 215 13.84 -0.54 -1.35
N ARG A 216 14.70 -1.54 -1.10
CA ARG A 216 15.29 -2.35 -2.17
C ARG A 216 14.22 -3.10 -2.96
N TYR A 217 13.23 -3.69 -2.27
CA TYR A 217 12.11 -4.35 -2.91
C TYR A 217 11.30 -3.40 -3.78
N LEU A 218 11.06 -2.16 -3.34
CA LEU A 218 10.33 -1.16 -4.13
C LEU A 218 11.05 -0.74 -5.41
N LEU A 219 12.39 -0.77 -5.42
CA LEU A 219 13.19 -0.36 -6.59
C LEU A 219 13.50 -1.51 -7.55
N GLU A 220 13.79 -2.69 -7.01
CA GLU A 220 14.41 -3.79 -7.76
C GLU A 220 13.44 -4.92 -8.12
N ARG A 221 12.25 -4.99 -7.48
CA ARG A 221 11.33 -6.11 -7.74
C ARG A 221 10.57 -5.91 -9.04
N GLU A 222 10.91 -6.70 -10.05
CA GLU A 222 10.27 -6.68 -11.36
C GLU A 222 8.77 -7.05 -11.33
N GLU A 223 8.37 -7.97 -10.44
CA GLU A 223 6.97 -8.36 -10.29
C GLU A 223 6.09 -7.32 -9.59
N LEU A 224 6.67 -6.30 -8.95
CA LEU A 224 5.90 -5.30 -8.21
C LEU A 224 5.13 -4.38 -9.17
N VAL A 225 3.80 -4.48 -9.16
CA VAL A 225 2.92 -3.68 -10.05
C VAL A 225 2.25 -2.50 -9.34
N ARG A 226 2.14 -2.53 -8.00
CA ARG A 226 1.50 -1.46 -7.22
C ARG A 226 1.85 -1.50 -5.74
N CYS A 227 2.06 -0.33 -5.16
CA CYS A 227 2.13 -0.15 -3.72
C CYS A 227 0.80 0.34 -3.14
N PHE A 228 0.41 -0.18 -1.98
CA PHE A 228 -0.73 0.29 -1.20
C PHE A 228 -0.20 0.87 0.11
N LEU A 229 -0.10 2.21 0.17
CA LEU A 229 0.36 2.92 1.34
C LEU A 229 -0.79 3.11 2.33
N LEU A 230 -0.70 2.47 3.49
CA LEU A 230 -1.69 2.61 4.54
C LEU A 230 -1.41 3.80 5.43
N LEU A 231 -2.41 4.65 5.59
CA LEU A 231 -2.42 5.79 6.51
C LEU A 231 -3.60 5.66 7.48
N ALA A 232 -3.39 5.94 8.75
CA ALA A 232 -4.46 5.85 9.74
C ALA A 232 -5.38 7.07 9.65
N GLY A 233 -6.67 6.86 9.41
CA GLY A 233 -7.65 7.95 9.31
C GLY A 233 -7.80 8.75 10.61
N ASP A 234 -7.61 8.08 11.75
CA ASP A 234 -7.68 8.66 13.10
C ASP A 234 -6.40 9.39 13.55
N LYS A 235 -5.41 9.55 12.67
CA LYS A 235 -4.13 10.22 12.95
C LYS A 235 -3.74 11.17 11.83
N ASP A 236 -2.82 12.08 12.13
CA ASP A 236 -2.16 12.91 11.13
C ASP A 236 -1.18 12.10 10.28
N ILE A 237 -0.95 12.58 9.05
CA ILE A 237 0.08 12.05 8.15
C ILE A 237 1.42 12.58 8.67
N ASN A 238 2.25 11.69 9.22
CA ASN A 238 3.49 12.10 9.88
C ASN A 238 4.65 12.25 8.87
N ASP A 239 5.80 12.73 9.35
CA ASP A 239 6.98 12.95 8.51
C ASP A 239 7.46 11.68 7.81
N THR A 240 7.38 10.52 8.46
CA THR A 240 7.78 9.25 7.84
C THR A 240 6.82 8.83 6.72
N ASP A 241 5.52 9.06 6.88
CA ASP A 241 4.54 8.86 5.80
C ASP A 241 4.84 9.77 4.62
N ASN A 242 5.08 11.07 4.88
CA ASN A 242 5.43 12.05 3.85
C ASN A 242 6.75 11.71 3.15
N MET A 243 7.74 11.17 3.87
CA MET A 243 8.98 10.69 3.28
C MET A 243 8.75 9.50 2.34
N MET A 244 7.90 8.54 2.72
CA MET A 244 7.57 7.40 1.86
C MET A 244 6.81 7.83 0.61
N ILE A 245 5.87 8.77 0.74
CA ILE A 245 5.15 9.37 -0.40
C ILE A 245 6.14 10.04 -1.36
N ARG A 246 7.03 10.90 -0.85
CA ARG A 246 8.07 11.55 -1.65
C ARG A 246 8.99 10.54 -2.33
N TYR A 247 9.45 9.53 -1.59
CA TYR A 247 10.32 8.50 -2.13
C TYR A 247 9.68 7.76 -3.31
N MET A 248 8.43 7.30 -3.16
CA MET A 248 7.72 6.63 -4.25
C MET A 248 7.49 7.55 -5.44
N HIS A 249 7.11 8.81 -5.20
CA HIS A 249 6.93 9.81 -6.24
C HIS A 249 8.23 10.10 -7.01
N GLU A 250 9.34 10.35 -6.32
CA GLU A 250 10.65 10.67 -6.92
C GLU A 250 11.22 9.53 -7.77
N HIS A 251 10.94 8.28 -7.39
CA HIS A 251 11.40 7.09 -8.12
C HIS A 251 10.38 6.55 -9.13
N GLY A 252 9.24 7.23 -9.31
CA GLY A 252 8.19 6.79 -10.23
C GLY A 252 7.52 5.46 -9.84
N ILE A 253 7.55 5.11 -8.56
CA ILE A 253 6.93 3.89 -8.04
C ILE A 253 5.41 4.11 -7.96
N PRO A 254 4.57 3.35 -8.68
CA PRO A 254 3.13 3.53 -8.67
C PRO A 254 2.55 3.10 -7.32
N PHE A 255 1.72 3.97 -6.73
CA PHE A 255 1.09 3.69 -5.43
C PHE A 255 -0.34 4.22 -5.34
N GLU A 256 -1.12 3.59 -4.48
CA GLU A 256 -2.45 4.02 -4.03
C GLU A 256 -2.40 4.26 -2.52
N VAL A 257 -3.28 5.10 -1.99
CA VAL A 257 -3.35 5.37 -0.55
C VAL A 257 -4.60 4.72 0.05
N VAL A 258 -4.41 3.96 1.13
CA VAL A 258 -5.50 3.32 1.85
C VAL A 258 -5.62 3.95 3.23
N PHE A 259 -6.66 4.76 3.43
CA PHE A 259 -6.99 5.27 4.76
C PHE A 259 -7.69 4.19 5.58
N THR A 260 -7.03 3.72 6.63
CA THR A 260 -7.56 2.69 7.54
C THR A 260 -8.23 3.31 8.76
N LYS A 261 -8.92 2.48 9.57
CA LYS A 261 -9.53 2.89 10.85
C LYS A 261 -10.53 4.04 10.71
N MET A 262 -11.19 4.15 9.57
CA MET A 262 -12.18 5.20 9.35
C MET A 262 -13.37 5.10 10.31
N ASP A 263 -13.60 3.93 10.93
CA ASP A 263 -14.55 3.74 12.03
C ASP A 263 -14.28 4.60 13.27
N LYS A 264 -13.05 5.13 13.41
CA LYS A 264 -12.63 6.01 14.51
C LYS A 264 -12.65 7.50 14.17
N VAL A 265 -12.88 7.85 12.90
CA VAL A 265 -12.95 9.25 12.48
C VAL A 265 -14.28 9.84 12.94
N GLN A 266 -14.22 10.80 13.86
CA GLN A 266 -15.42 11.45 14.41
C GLN A 266 -15.81 12.71 13.62
N ALA A 267 -14.82 13.48 13.16
CA ALA A 267 -15.01 14.72 12.42
C ALA A 267 -14.60 14.56 10.95
N VAL A 268 -15.56 14.22 10.09
CA VAL A 268 -15.29 13.96 8.66
C VAL A 268 -14.77 15.20 7.92
N GLY A 269 -15.24 16.39 8.28
CA GLY A 269 -14.72 17.64 7.69
C GLY A 269 -13.26 17.91 8.04
N GLU A 270 -12.80 17.53 9.24
CA GLU A 270 -11.39 17.66 9.64
C GLU A 270 -10.53 16.65 8.88
N PHE A 271 -11.02 15.41 8.72
CA PHE A 271 -10.36 14.42 7.88
C PHE A 271 -10.24 14.90 6.42
N GLU A 272 -11.30 15.47 5.86
CA GLU A 272 -11.29 16.00 4.50
C GLU A 272 -10.29 17.14 4.32
N GLN A 273 -10.26 18.08 5.26
CA GLN A 273 -9.27 19.17 5.26
C GLN A 273 -7.85 18.61 5.35
N LYS A 274 -7.60 17.66 6.25
CA LYS A 274 -6.29 16.99 6.40
C LYS A 274 -5.81 16.38 5.09
N VAL A 275 -6.67 15.64 4.39
CA VAL A 275 -6.34 15.03 3.10
C VAL A 275 -6.05 16.10 2.05
N THR A 276 -6.89 17.14 1.97
CA THR A 276 -6.73 18.23 1.00
C THR A 276 -5.43 19.01 1.24
N SER A 277 -5.04 19.25 2.50
CA SER A 277 -3.81 19.96 2.85
C SER A 277 -2.54 19.10 2.76
N SER A 278 -2.66 17.80 2.54
CA SER A 278 -1.51 16.87 2.55
C SER A 278 -0.67 16.89 1.28
N GLY A 279 -1.16 17.50 0.19
CA GLY A 279 -0.54 17.45 -1.13
C GLY A 279 -0.79 16.14 -1.90
N LEU A 280 -1.48 15.15 -1.32
CA LEU A 280 -1.82 13.89 -2.00
C LEU A 280 -2.64 14.12 -3.29
N MET A 281 -3.52 15.12 -3.27
CA MET A 281 -4.37 15.49 -4.41
C MET A 281 -3.63 16.34 -5.46
N ASP A 282 -2.42 16.82 -5.14
CA ASP A 282 -1.60 17.64 -6.02
C ASP A 282 -0.51 16.81 -6.73
N LEU A 283 -0.39 15.52 -6.37
CA LEU A 283 0.57 14.62 -6.98
C LEU A 283 0.24 14.38 -8.45
N PRO A 284 1.22 14.43 -9.38
CA PRO A 284 0.98 14.16 -10.80
C PRO A 284 0.38 12.78 -11.08
N THR A 285 0.68 11.79 -10.23
CA THR A 285 0.15 10.43 -10.33
C THR A 285 -1.30 10.30 -9.85
N LEU A 286 -1.80 11.30 -9.11
CA LEU A 286 -3.14 11.35 -8.51
C LEU A 286 -3.57 10.01 -7.91
N PRO A 287 -2.87 9.49 -6.87
CA PRO A 287 -3.16 8.16 -6.34
C PRO A 287 -4.62 8.06 -5.87
N ARG A 288 -5.25 6.91 -6.11
CA ARG A 288 -6.57 6.57 -5.61
C ARG A 288 -6.54 6.56 -4.09
N LEU A 289 -7.49 7.25 -3.49
CA LEU A 289 -7.67 7.29 -2.05
C LEU A 289 -8.80 6.32 -1.67
N VAL A 290 -8.46 5.22 -1.01
CA VAL A 290 -9.43 4.19 -0.60
C VAL A 290 -9.67 4.29 0.91
N LEU A 291 -10.86 4.72 1.31
CA LEU A 291 -11.25 4.85 2.71
C LEU A 291 -11.85 3.54 3.22
N THR A 292 -11.27 2.97 4.28
CA THR A 292 -11.63 1.63 4.78
C THR A 292 -11.74 1.57 6.31
N ASN A 293 -12.59 0.66 6.79
CA ASN A 293 -12.56 0.18 8.17
C ASN A 293 -12.47 -1.35 8.21
N SER A 294 -11.65 -1.86 9.12
CA SER A 294 -11.56 -3.31 9.37
C SER A 294 -12.45 -3.76 10.52
N LEU A 295 -12.68 -2.91 11.51
CA LEU A 295 -13.56 -3.19 12.64
C LEU A 295 -14.90 -2.49 12.44
N THR A 296 -15.97 -3.14 12.93
CA THR A 296 -17.28 -2.52 13.03
C THR A 296 -17.41 -1.79 14.37
N SER A 297 -18.07 -0.64 14.38
CA SER A 297 -18.36 0.16 15.57
C SER A 297 -19.83 0.60 15.55
N ARG A 298 -20.29 1.29 16.59
CA ARG A 298 -21.63 1.90 16.61
C ARG A 298 -21.82 2.92 15.48
N THR A 299 -20.77 3.64 15.12
CA THR A 299 -20.75 4.66 14.06
C THR A 299 -20.45 4.08 12.68
N SER A 300 -19.81 2.92 12.60
CA SER A 300 -19.55 2.19 11.36
C SER A 300 -20.01 0.72 11.50
N PRO A 301 -21.30 0.42 11.30
CA PRO A 301 -21.88 -0.88 11.62
C PRO A 301 -21.46 -2.00 10.66
N LYS A 302 -20.75 -1.67 9.58
CA LYS A 302 -20.30 -2.60 8.53
C LYS A 302 -18.85 -2.30 8.18
N ARG A 303 -18.17 -3.25 7.55
CA ARG A 303 -16.85 -3.02 6.91
C ARG A 303 -17.09 -2.42 5.54
N LEU A 304 -16.47 -1.28 5.27
CA LEU A 304 -16.69 -0.46 4.10
C LEU A 304 -15.37 -0.21 3.37
N GLY A 305 -15.44 0.03 2.06
CA GLY A 305 -14.29 0.31 1.19
C GLY A 305 -13.42 -0.89 0.83
N VAL A 306 -13.66 -2.07 1.41
CA VAL A 306 -12.91 -3.31 1.11
C VAL A 306 -13.16 -3.78 -0.33
N ASP A 307 -14.36 -3.58 -0.84
CA ASP A 307 -14.75 -3.83 -2.22
C ASP A 307 -13.96 -2.96 -3.20
N LEU A 308 -13.86 -1.66 -2.94
CA LEU A 308 -13.06 -0.74 -3.75
C LEU A 308 -11.56 -1.09 -3.67
N LEU A 309 -11.05 -1.46 -2.49
CA LEU A 309 -9.67 -1.91 -2.33
C LEU A 309 -9.38 -3.16 -3.15
N ARG A 310 -10.26 -4.17 -3.06
CA ARG A 310 -10.18 -5.40 -3.85
C ARG A 310 -10.20 -5.12 -5.35
N TYR A 311 -11.10 -4.24 -5.80
CA TYR A 311 -11.17 -3.80 -7.19
C TYR A 311 -9.85 -3.15 -7.64
N THR A 312 -9.31 -2.25 -6.82
CA THR A 312 -8.08 -1.51 -7.13
C THR A 312 -6.87 -2.45 -7.21
N ILE A 313 -6.80 -3.47 -6.34
CA ILE A 313 -5.80 -4.55 -6.44
C ILE A 313 -5.96 -5.32 -7.75
N PHE A 314 -7.18 -5.72 -8.10
CA PHE A 314 -7.46 -6.43 -9.35
C PHE A 314 -7.06 -5.64 -10.59
N GLN A 315 -7.40 -4.36 -10.62
CA GLN A 315 -7.06 -3.45 -11.70
C GLN A 315 -5.54 -3.28 -11.80
N SER A 316 -4.86 -3.11 -10.66
CA SER A 316 -3.39 -3.01 -10.60
C SER A 316 -2.68 -4.25 -11.13
N CYS A 317 -3.24 -5.44 -10.90
CA CYS A 317 -2.73 -6.70 -11.41
C CYS A 317 -3.15 -7.00 -12.86
N GLY A 318 -3.87 -6.10 -13.54
CA GLY A 318 -4.37 -6.31 -14.90
C GLY A 318 -5.42 -7.43 -15.01
N LEU A 319 -6.10 -7.77 -13.91
CA LEU A 319 -7.12 -8.83 -13.86
C LEU A 319 -8.52 -8.32 -14.20
N ILE A 320 -8.66 -7.00 -14.33
CA ILE A 320 -9.86 -6.30 -14.76
C ILE A 320 -9.45 -4.98 -15.43
N SER A 321 -10.25 -4.52 -16.39
CA SER A 321 -10.09 -3.25 -17.10
C SER A 321 -10.80 -2.13 -16.34
#